data_AF-A0A971A726-F1
#
_entry.id   AF-A0A971A726-F1
#
_cell.length_a   1.000
_cell.length_b   1.000
_cell.length_c   1.000
_cell.angle_alpha   90.00
_cell.angle_beta   90.00
_cell.angle_gamma   90.00
#
_symmetry.space_group_name_H-M   'P 1'
#
loop_
_entity.id
_entity.type
_entity.pdbx_description
1 polymer ?
#
loop_
_entity_poly.entity_id
_entity_poly.type
_entity_poly.pdbx_seq_one_letter_code
_entity_poly.pdbx_strand_id
1 'polypeptide(L)'
;MSSNLKNRLLILLLAWMPLSGLAQISFLQSFTYSGTFTRLENGDFRFFLMDVPSAECRVYHPDFRLDKQISLDVPANYWLSDIKYLSRNLFNSDDQLELLYIAYEYVETATSYYYIYTTRIANEDGQVLLDPVPYPNPTSDHLNVPLPLHWKVNRATLLIRNEMGQIVFQESIEGPVGEVDIQSFGLPAGTYYYQLVSPFYQTKPQKIIHANH
;
A
#
# COMPACT_ATOMS: atom_id res chain seq x y z
N MET A 1 50.39 -56.79 -22.14
CA MET A 1 50.39 -55.36 -21.78
C MET A 1 50.91 -55.24 -20.36
N SER A 2 52.09 -54.65 -20.13
CA SER A 2 52.68 -54.58 -18.78
C SER A 2 51.77 -53.81 -17.83
N SER A 3 51.71 -54.20 -16.55
CA SER A 3 50.89 -53.53 -15.52
C SER A 3 51.16 -52.02 -15.46
N ASN A 4 52.41 -51.62 -15.73
CA ASN A 4 52.84 -50.23 -15.82
C ASN A 4 52.17 -49.44 -16.96
N LEU A 5 51.85 -50.06 -18.10
CA LEU A 5 51.18 -49.38 -19.21
C LEU A 5 49.69 -49.16 -18.91
N LYS A 6 49.03 -50.12 -18.24
CA LYS A 6 47.62 -49.98 -17.80
C LYS A 6 47.48 -48.87 -16.75
N ASN A 7 48.39 -48.81 -15.78
CA ASN A 7 48.38 -47.76 -14.74
C ASN A 7 48.64 -46.37 -15.34
N ARG A 8 49.53 -46.25 -16.33
CA ARG A 8 49.76 -44.97 -17.04
C ARG A 8 48.55 -44.53 -17.87
N LEU A 9 47.86 -45.46 -18.53
CA LEU A 9 46.65 -45.16 -19.29
C LEU A 9 45.50 -44.70 -18.38
N LEU A 10 45.36 -45.32 -17.20
CA LEU A 10 44.34 -44.97 -16.21
C LEU A 10 44.54 -43.55 -15.64
N ILE A 11 45.80 -43.17 -15.37
CA ILE A 11 46.15 -41.83 -14.88
C ILE A 11 45.88 -40.75 -15.95
N LEU A 12 46.16 -41.05 -17.23
CA LEU A 12 45.83 -40.16 -18.35
C LEU A 12 44.32 -39.99 -18.56
N LEU A 13 43.53 -41.06 -18.38
CA LEU A 13 42.06 -41.03 -18.44
C LEU A 13 41.44 -40.22 -17.29
N LEU A 14 42.03 -40.27 -16.09
CA LEU A 14 41.58 -39.47 -14.93
C LEU A 14 41.98 -37.99 -15.05
N ALA A 15 43.11 -37.68 -15.68
CA ALA A 15 43.55 -36.30 -15.94
C ALA A 15 42.74 -35.59 -17.05
N TRP A 16 41.97 -36.35 -17.84
CA TRP A 16 41.12 -35.83 -18.91
C TRP A 16 39.63 -35.77 -18.57
N MET A 17 39.23 -36.12 -17.35
CA MET A 17 37.92 -35.72 -16.86
C MET A 17 37.97 -34.20 -16.64
N PRO A 18 37.28 -33.38 -17.46
CA PRO A 18 37.13 -31.98 -17.09
C PRO A 18 36.41 -31.99 -15.74
N LEU A 19 37.02 -31.39 -14.73
CA LEU A 19 36.30 -30.92 -13.55
C LEU A 19 35.32 -29.86 -14.07
N SER A 20 34.17 -30.30 -14.58
CA SER A 20 33.02 -29.45 -14.91
C SER A 20 32.34 -29.05 -13.59
N GLY A 21 33.11 -28.38 -12.74
CA GLY A 21 32.70 -27.93 -11.42
C GLY A 21 32.87 -26.43 -11.30
N LEU A 22 32.49 -25.66 -12.33
CA LEU A 22 32.33 -24.23 -12.19
C LEU A 22 30.91 -23.94 -11.71
N ALA A 23 30.69 -24.10 -10.40
CA ALA A 23 29.61 -23.39 -9.71
C ALA A 23 30.01 -21.91 -9.57
N GLN A 24 30.30 -21.25 -10.69
CA GLN A 24 30.58 -19.83 -10.70
C GLN A 24 29.27 -19.10 -10.42
N ILE A 25 29.27 -18.21 -9.43
CA ILE A 25 28.14 -17.31 -9.20
C ILE A 25 27.96 -16.50 -10.48
N SER A 26 26.89 -16.80 -11.21
CA SER A 26 26.49 -16.04 -12.38
C SER A 26 25.66 -14.86 -11.92
N PHE A 27 25.99 -13.67 -12.41
CA PHE A 27 25.08 -12.55 -12.32
C PHE A 27 23.77 -12.93 -13.01
N LEU A 28 22.68 -12.92 -12.25
CA LEU A 28 21.36 -13.25 -12.78
C LEU A 28 20.64 -11.99 -13.25
N GLN A 29 20.45 -11.00 -12.36
CA GLN A 29 19.77 -9.75 -12.68
C GLN A 29 20.11 -8.65 -11.67
N SER A 30 19.96 -7.39 -12.09
CA SER A 30 19.97 -6.20 -11.24
C SER A 30 18.66 -5.43 -11.39
N PHE A 31 18.28 -4.72 -10.34
CA PHE A 31 17.11 -3.86 -10.29
C PHE A 31 17.52 -2.44 -9.88
N THR A 32 16.88 -1.44 -10.47
CA THR A 32 17.07 -0.02 -10.15
C THR A 32 16.26 0.42 -8.92
N TYR A 33 15.34 -0.42 -8.45
CA TYR A 33 14.49 -0.16 -7.29
C TYR A 33 14.74 -1.18 -6.19
N SER A 34 14.50 -0.77 -4.94
CA SER A 34 14.56 -1.69 -3.81
C SER A 34 13.43 -2.71 -3.93
N GLY A 35 13.78 -3.98 -3.74
CA GLY A 35 12.82 -5.08 -3.71
C GLY A 35 13.00 -5.94 -2.48
N THR A 36 12.03 -6.81 -2.23
CA THR A 36 11.97 -7.66 -1.04
C THR A 36 11.45 -9.04 -1.42
N PHE A 37 12.01 -10.06 -0.78
CA PHE A 37 11.44 -11.40 -0.81
C PHE A 37 10.36 -11.53 0.26
N THR A 38 9.26 -12.19 -0.10
CA THR A 38 8.19 -12.57 0.81
C THR A 38 7.82 -14.04 0.60
N ARG A 39 7.29 -14.65 1.66
CA ARG A 39 6.66 -15.96 1.59
C ARG A 39 5.15 -15.74 1.65
N LEU A 40 4.44 -16.27 0.66
CA LEU A 40 2.99 -16.27 0.58
C LEU A 40 2.40 -17.36 1.49
N GLU A 41 1.11 -17.26 1.75
CA GLU A 41 0.33 -18.09 2.66
C GLU A 41 0.27 -19.55 2.20
N ASN A 42 0.29 -19.77 0.89
CA ASN A 42 0.40 -21.10 0.28
C ASN A 42 1.82 -21.72 0.41
N GLY A 43 2.79 -20.98 0.95
CA GLY A 43 4.16 -21.40 1.16
C GLY A 43 5.14 -21.00 0.05
N ASP A 44 4.66 -20.44 -1.06
CA ASP A 44 5.48 -20.01 -2.18
C ASP A 44 6.31 -18.77 -1.82
N PHE A 45 7.48 -18.63 -2.46
CA PHE A 45 8.27 -17.40 -2.39
C PHE A 45 8.00 -16.51 -3.60
N ARG A 46 7.99 -15.20 -3.36
CA ARG A 46 7.97 -14.16 -4.39
C ARG A 46 8.97 -13.06 -4.05
N PHE A 47 9.54 -12.47 -5.08
CA PHE A 47 10.28 -11.22 -4.98
C PHE A 47 9.39 -10.11 -5.53
N PHE A 48 9.28 -8.99 -4.86
CA PHE A 48 8.52 -7.85 -5.38
C PHE A 48 9.28 -6.55 -5.17
N LEU A 49 9.02 -5.59 -6.05
CA LEU A 49 9.56 -4.24 -5.98
C LEU A 49 8.52 -3.21 -6.39
N MET A 50 8.82 -1.96 -6.06
CA MET A 50 8.01 -0.80 -6.37
C MET A 50 8.64 -0.02 -7.54
N ASP A 51 7.91 0.09 -8.65
CA ASP A 51 8.27 0.98 -9.76
C ASP A 51 7.52 2.31 -9.57
N VAL A 52 8.22 3.28 -8.97
CA VAL A 52 7.64 4.58 -8.60
C VAL A 52 7.16 5.37 -9.82
N PRO A 53 7.93 5.52 -10.92
CA PRO A 53 7.47 6.28 -12.08
C PRO A 53 6.23 5.70 -12.76
N SER A 54 6.08 4.38 -12.75
CA SER A 54 4.95 3.70 -13.40
C SER A 54 3.75 3.50 -12.48
N ALA A 55 3.90 3.81 -11.17
CA ALA A 55 2.92 3.48 -10.13
C ALA A 55 2.57 1.99 -10.10
N GLU A 56 3.58 1.11 -10.11
CA GLU A 56 3.38 -0.34 -10.20
C GLU A 56 4.05 -1.12 -9.06
N CYS A 57 3.41 -2.20 -8.64
CA CYS A 57 4.09 -3.32 -7.99
C CYS A 57 4.50 -4.33 -9.07
N ARG A 58 5.79 -4.69 -9.12
CA ARG A 58 6.26 -5.79 -9.96
C ARG A 58 6.61 -6.98 -9.10
N VAL A 59 5.97 -8.11 -9.39
CA VAL A 59 6.14 -9.37 -8.68
C VAL A 59 6.85 -10.35 -9.60
N TYR A 60 7.82 -11.05 -9.05
CA TYR A 60 8.68 -11.99 -9.73
C TYR A 60 8.71 -13.32 -8.98
N HIS A 61 8.94 -14.38 -9.74
CA HIS A 61 9.38 -15.64 -9.17
C HIS A 61 10.80 -15.50 -8.56
N PRO A 62 11.24 -16.44 -7.70
CA PRO A 62 12.57 -16.37 -7.09
C PRO A 62 13.75 -16.41 -8.08
N ASP A 63 13.51 -16.84 -9.33
CA ASP A 63 14.46 -16.80 -10.45
C ASP A 63 14.42 -15.46 -11.21
N PHE A 64 13.77 -14.43 -10.65
CA PHE A 64 13.60 -13.08 -11.20
C PHE A 64 12.84 -13.00 -12.54
N ARG A 65 12.13 -14.05 -12.94
CA ARG A 65 11.18 -13.95 -14.05
C ARG A 65 9.94 -13.20 -13.59
N LEU A 66 9.48 -12.24 -14.39
CA LEU A 66 8.28 -11.46 -14.11
C LEU A 66 7.06 -12.39 -14.03
N ASP A 67 6.30 -12.28 -12.95
CA ASP A 67 5.05 -13.01 -12.71
C ASP A 67 3.86 -12.06 -12.93
N LYS A 68 3.87 -10.90 -12.23
CA LYS A 68 2.79 -9.91 -12.31
C LYS A 68 3.33 -8.49 -12.37
N GLN A 69 2.60 -7.65 -13.08
CA GLN A 69 2.73 -6.19 -13.08
C GLN A 69 1.39 -5.62 -12.65
N ILE A 70 1.32 -5.15 -11.41
CA ILE A 70 0.09 -4.69 -10.77
C ILE A 70 0.10 -3.17 -10.82
N SER A 71 -0.77 -2.58 -11.63
CA SER A 71 -0.95 -1.13 -11.68
C SER A 71 -1.71 -0.67 -10.43
N LEU A 72 -1.17 0.31 -9.72
CA LEU A 72 -1.75 0.80 -8.48
C LEU A 72 -2.48 2.12 -8.73
N ASP A 73 -3.72 2.22 -8.26
CA ASP A 73 -4.48 3.47 -8.29
C ASP A 73 -3.87 4.48 -7.30
N VAL A 74 -2.88 5.23 -7.77
CA VAL A 74 -2.24 6.31 -7.01
C VAL A 74 -2.97 7.62 -7.33
N PRO A 75 -3.46 8.36 -6.32
CA PRO A 75 -4.13 9.64 -6.56
C PRO A 75 -3.27 10.62 -7.35
N ALA A 76 -3.92 11.54 -8.06
CA ALA A 76 -3.22 12.63 -8.74
C ALA A 76 -2.34 13.42 -7.75
N ASN A 77 -1.13 13.78 -8.17
CA ASN A 77 -0.11 14.48 -7.37
C ASN A 77 0.52 13.66 -6.22
N TYR A 78 0.23 12.35 -6.15
CA TYR A 78 0.89 11.44 -5.21
C TYR A 78 1.96 10.61 -5.92
N TRP A 79 2.97 10.17 -5.17
CA TRP A 79 3.98 9.21 -5.59
C TRP A 79 4.00 8.01 -4.67
N LEU A 80 4.26 6.82 -5.22
CA LEU A 80 4.45 5.62 -4.41
C LEU A 80 5.64 5.78 -3.47
N SER A 81 5.39 5.50 -2.19
CA SER A 81 6.35 5.55 -1.10
C SER A 81 6.85 4.17 -0.72
N ASP A 82 5.93 3.20 -0.61
CA ASP A 82 6.24 1.88 -0.11
C ASP A 82 5.20 0.85 -0.56
N ILE A 83 5.61 -0.41 -0.61
CA ILE A 83 4.75 -1.58 -0.80
C ILE A 83 5.09 -2.60 0.28
N LYS A 84 4.06 -3.10 0.95
CA LYS A 84 4.15 -4.01 2.08
C LYS A 84 3.10 -5.11 1.99
N TYR A 85 3.34 -6.20 2.69
CA TYR A 85 2.38 -7.29 2.87
C TYR A 85 1.84 -7.87 1.55
N LEU A 86 2.71 -8.09 0.57
CA LEU A 86 2.34 -8.91 -0.59
C LEU A 86 1.98 -10.32 -0.07
N SER A 87 0.71 -10.66 -0.18
CA SER A 87 0.04 -11.77 0.51
C SER A 87 -1.06 -12.36 -0.37
N ARG A 88 -1.70 -13.41 0.12
CA ARG A 88 -2.91 -14.06 -0.38
C ARG A 88 -3.84 -14.31 0.80
N ASN A 89 -5.14 -14.16 0.60
CA ASN A 89 -6.16 -14.43 1.61
C ASN A 89 -5.98 -13.65 2.94
N LEU A 90 -5.19 -12.58 2.96
CA LEU A 90 -4.88 -11.83 4.19
C LEU A 90 -5.93 -10.75 4.42
N PHE A 91 -6.33 -10.05 3.36
CA PHE A 91 -7.26 -8.94 3.42
C PHE A 91 -8.67 -9.34 2.97
N ASN A 92 -8.78 -10.36 2.12
CA ASN A 92 -10.04 -10.98 1.73
C ASN A 92 -9.91 -12.52 1.66
N SER A 93 -10.92 -13.21 1.13
CA SER A 93 -10.95 -14.68 1.07
C SER A 93 -10.67 -15.29 -0.30
N ASP A 94 -10.40 -14.48 -1.33
CA ASP A 94 -10.03 -14.96 -2.65
C ASP A 94 -8.53 -15.26 -2.74
N ASP A 95 -8.14 -16.03 -3.75
CA ASP A 95 -6.75 -16.46 -3.97
C ASP A 95 -6.00 -15.49 -4.91
N GLN A 96 -6.38 -14.21 -4.95
CA GLN A 96 -5.58 -13.20 -5.65
C GLN A 96 -4.41 -12.74 -4.77
N LEU A 97 -3.33 -12.24 -5.39
CA LEU A 97 -2.36 -11.50 -4.61
C LEU A 97 -3.00 -10.20 -4.12
N GLU A 98 -2.66 -9.84 -2.88
CA GLU A 98 -3.09 -8.62 -2.24
C GLU A 98 -1.87 -7.90 -1.67
N LEU A 99 -1.88 -6.58 -1.68
CA LEU A 99 -0.78 -5.78 -1.17
C LEU A 99 -1.28 -4.47 -0.56
N LEU A 100 -0.55 -4.01 0.45
CA LEU A 100 -0.68 -2.67 0.97
C LEU A 100 0.34 -1.77 0.27
N TYR A 101 -0.10 -0.63 -0.23
CA TYR A 101 0.79 0.41 -0.73
C TYR A 101 0.55 1.73 -0.02
N ILE A 102 1.62 2.48 0.13
CA ILE A 102 1.65 3.81 0.71
C ILE A 102 2.06 4.75 -0.40
N ALA A 103 1.34 5.86 -0.54
CA ALA A 103 1.71 6.94 -1.44
C ALA A 103 1.74 8.26 -0.66
N TYR A 104 2.50 9.23 -1.14
CA TYR A 104 2.57 10.56 -0.55
C TYR A 104 2.40 11.67 -1.57
N GLU A 105 1.84 12.78 -1.13
CA GLU A 105 1.93 14.07 -1.79
C GLU A 105 2.91 14.94 -1.01
N TYR A 106 3.75 15.66 -1.74
CA TYR A 106 4.66 16.66 -1.17
C TYR A 106 4.03 18.04 -1.36
N VAL A 107 3.77 18.73 -0.25
CA VAL A 107 3.14 20.04 -0.24
C VAL A 107 4.14 21.08 0.22
N GLU A 108 4.49 21.98 -0.70
CA GLU A 108 5.31 23.15 -0.39
C GLU A 108 4.46 24.26 0.23
N THR A 109 5.05 24.95 1.20
CA THR A 109 4.50 26.17 1.79
C THR A 109 5.49 27.31 1.57
N ALA A 110 5.11 28.55 1.90
CA ALA A 110 5.98 29.71 1.72
C ALA A 110 7.34 29.61 2.45
N THR A 111 7.43 28.81 3.52
CA THR A 111 8.63 28.74 4.39
C THR A 111 9.08 27.31 4.74
N SER A 112 8.34 26.28 4.32
CA SER A 112 8.56 24.89 4.71
C SER A 112 7.89 23.94 3.71
N TYR A 113 7.88 22.65 4.04
CA TYR A 113 7.12 21.62 3.34
C TYR A 113 6.57 20.58 4.32
N TYR A 114 5.57 19.83 3.91
CA TYR A 114 5.08 18.66 4.61
C TYR A 114 4.61 17.58 3.62
N TYR A 115 4.40 16.37 4.14
CA TYR A 115 3.95 15.23 3.34
C TYR A 115 2.57 14.77 3.81
N ILE A 116 1.67 14.55 2.85
CA ILE A 116 0.39 13.90 3.10
C ILE A 116 0.50 12.46 2.63
N TYR A 117 0.32 11.50 3.53
CA TYR A 117 0.38 10.08 3.19
C TYR A 117 -1.01 9.49 3.05
N THR A 118 -1.19 8.65 2.04
CA THR A 118 -2.34 7.75 1.92
C THR A 118 -1.87 6.30 1.93
N THR A 119 -2.71 5.42 2.43
CA THR A 119 -2.48 3.97 2.42
C THR A 119 -3.67 3.33 1.76
N ARG A 120 -3.43 2.34 0.90
CA ARG A 120 -4.48 1.57 0.24
C ARG A 120 -4.10 0.10 0.19
N ILE A 121 -5.10 -0.75 0.15
CA ILE A 121 -4.96 -2.18 -0.09
C ILE A 121 -5.55 -2.44 -1.47
N ALA A 122 -4.79 -3.10 -2.33
CA ALA A 122 -5.25 -3.52 -3.65
C ALA A 122 -4.98 -5.00 -3.90
N ASN A 123 -5.74 -5.58 -4.82
CA ASN A 123 -5.48 -6.92 -5.35
C ASN A 123 -4.59 -6.87 -6.60
N GLU A 124 -4.30 -8.04 -7.17
CA GLU A 124 -3.43 -8.21 -8.34
C GLU A 124 -3.96 -7.60 -9.64
N ASP A 125 -5.26 -7.30 -9.70
CA ASP A 125 -5.89 -6.61 -10.84
C ASP A 125 -5.82 -5.08 -10.70
N GLY A 126 -5.24 -4.57 -9.61
CA GLY A 126 -5.17 -3.14 -9.31
C GLY A 126 -6.44 -2.57 -8.69
N GLN A 127 -7.44 -3.41 -8.39
CA GLN A 127 -8.66 -2.97 -7.73
C GLN A 127 -8.36 -2.65 -6.26
N VAL A 128 -8.74 -1.44 -5.84
CA VAL A 128 -8.64 -1.03 -4.43
C VAL A 128 -9.67 -1.79 -3.59
N LEU A 129 -9.20 -2.65 -2.69
CA LEU A 129 -10.00 -3.42 -1.74
C LEU A 129 -10.35 -2.59 -0.50
N LEU A 130 -9.41 -1.74 -0.06
CA LEU A 130 -9.61 -0.83 1.06
C LEU A 130 -8.85 0.47 0.81
N ASP A 131 -9.57 1.59 0.92
CA ASP A 131 -8.99 2.93 1.01
C ASP A 131 -9.27 3.47 2.43
N PRO A 132 -8.39 3.21 3.41
CA PRO A 132 -8.46 3.86 4.70
C PRO A 132 -8.18 5.35 4.51
N VAL A 133 -9.22 6.10 4.13
CA VAL A 133 -9.11 7.53 3.88
C VAL A 133 -8.50 8.19 5.12
N PRO A 134 -7.32 8.84 5.01
CA PRO A 134 -6.70 9.49 6.16
C PRO A 134 -7.41 10.82 6.38
N TYR A 135 -8.52 10.80 7.13
CA TYR A 135 -9.23 12.04 7.48
C TYR A 135 -9.52 12.16 8.97
N PRO A 136 -8.99 13.22 9.63
CA PRO A 136 -7.69 13.83 9.33
C PRO A 136 -6.68 13.73 10.47
N ASN A 137 -5.40 13.66 10.08
CA ASN A 137 -4.24 13.86 10.93
C ASN A 137 -3.05 14.40 10.10
N PRO A 138 -2.56 15.64 10.33
CA PRO A 138 -3.17 16.78 11.02
C PRO A 138 -3.81 17.78 10.04
N THR A 139 -4.94 18.38 10.41
CA THR A 139 -5.66 19.38 9.59
C THR A 139 -5.25 20.80 9.98
N SER A 140 -4.83 21.58 8.98
CA SER A 140 -5.05 23.04 8.97
C SER A 140 -6.52 23.29 8.63
N ASP A 141 -7.31 23.42 9.69
CA ASP A 141 -8.55 24.19 9.79
C ASP A 141 -9.83 23.71 9.05
N HIS A 142 -9.74 22.96 7.95
CA HIS A 142 -10.91 22.50 7.18
C HIS A 142 -11.02 20.97 7.05
N LEU A 143 -12.24 20.43 7.18
CA LEU A 143 -12.61 19.05 6.92
C LEU A 143 -13.49 18.96 5.69
N ASN A 144 -13.01 18.27 4.67
CA ASN A 144 -13.82 17.92 3.51
C ASN A 144 -14.44 16.54 3.74
N VAL A 145 -15.76 16.49 3.87
CA VAL A 145 -16.50 15.24 4.05
C VAL A 145 -17.27 14.91 2.76
N PRO A 146 -16.74 14.04 1.89
CA PRO A 146 -17.46 13.64 0.68
C PRO A 146 -18.69 12.82 1.04
N LEU A 147 -19.84 13.12 0.42
CA LEU A 147 -21.01 12.24 0.52
C LEU A 147 -20.74 10.97 -0.31
N PRO A 148 -20.96 9.76 0.24
CA PRO A 148 -20.74 8.55 -0.53
C PRO A 148 -21.67 8.50 -1.75
N LEU A 149 -21.09 8.47 -2.96
CA LEU A 149 -21.83 8.52 -4.24
C LEU A 149 -22.93 7.44 -4.34
N HIS A 150 -22.70 6.28 -3.73
CA HIS A 150 -23.64 5.15 -3.74
C HIS A 150 -24.93 5.40 -2.93
N TRP A 151 -24.96 6.41 -2.06
CA TRP A 151 -26.15 6.73 -1.27
C TRP A 151 -27.26 7.34 -2.11
N LYS A 152 -26.95 7.90 -3.28
CA LYS A 152 -27.93 8.64 -4.13
C LYS A 152 -28.73 9.67 -3.32
N VAL A 153 -28.13 10.24 -2.27
CA VAL A 153 -28.70 11.31 -1.44
C VAL A 153 -27.86 12.57 -1.61
N ASN A 154 -28.52 13.72 -1.65
CA ASN A 154 -27.85 15.03 -1.73
C ASN A 154 -27.76 15.73 -0.37
N ARG A 155 -28.14 15.04 0.70
CA ARG A 155 -28.12 15.55 2.08
C ARG A 155 -27.75 14.44 3.05
N ALA A 156 -26.93 14.77 4.03
CA ALA A 156 -26.67 13.93 5.18
C ALA A 156 -26.46 14.79 6.43
N THR A 157 -26.60 14.20 7.59
CA THR A 157 -26.23 14.79 8.87
C THR A 157 -24.82 14.35 9.23
N LEU A 158 -23.91 15.31 9.37
CA LEU A 158 -22.62 15.10 10.00
C LEU A 158 -22.83 15.07 11.52
N LEU A 159 -22.35 14.00 12.16
CA LEU A 159 -22.28 13.86 13.60
C LEU A 159 -20.80 13.80 14.00
N ILE A 160 -20.36 14.61 14.95
CA ILE A 160 -19.04 14.48 15.58
C ILE A 160 -19.24 14.09 17.04
N ARG A 161 -18.51 13.09 17.48
CA ARG A 161 -18.52 12.55 18.84
C ARG A 161 -17.16 12.64 19.50
N ASN A 162 -17.12 12.85 20.82
CA ASN A 162 -15.89 12.73 21.60
C ASN A 162 -15.55 11.25 21.91
N GLU A 163 -14.44 11.00 22.62
CA GLU A 163 -14.00 9.65 23.03
C GLU A 163 -15.02 8.91 23.91
N MET A 164 -15.91 9.65 24.61
CA MET A 164 -16.99 9.06 25.40
C MET A 164 -18.25 8.76 24.56
N GLY A 165 -18.21 8.98 23.24
CA GLY A 165 -19.33 8.76 22.32
C GLY A 165 -20.42 9.83 22.36
N GLN A 166 -20.22 10.91 23.12
CA GLN A 166 -21.16 12.02 23.21
C GLN A 166 -21.10 12.86 21.95
N ILE A 167 -22.25 13.24 21.40
CA ILE A 167 -22.33 14.14 20.25
C ILE A 167 -21.90 15.52 20.71
N VAL A 168 -20.80 16.02 20.13
CA VAL A 168 -20.26 17.36 20.40
C VAL A 168 -20.57 18.33 19.26
N PHE A 169 -20.92 17.82 18.08
CA PHE A 169 -21.35 18.62 16.94
C PHE A 169 -22.31 17.84 16.05
N GLN A 170 -23.27 18.56 15.46
CA GLN A 170 -24.23 18.01 14.52
C GLN A 170 -24.67 19.07 13.53
N GLU A 171 -24.51 18.80 12.23
CA GLU A 171 -24.92 19.71 11.16
C GLU A 171 -25.48 18.94 9.96
N SER A 172 -26.37 19.56 9.18
CA SER A 172 -26.81 19.03 7.89
C SER A 172 -25.90 19.53 6.79
N ILE A 173 -25.28 18.61 6.05
CA ILE A 173 -24.47 18.92 4.87
C ILE A 173 -25.29 18.63 3.61
N GLU A 174 -25.17 19.51 2.62
CA GLU A 174 -25.83 19.39 1.32
C GLU A 174 -24.80 19.38 0.19
N GLY A 175 -25.09 18.64 -0.89
CA GLY A 175 -24.22 18.55 -2.07
C GLY A 175 -23.24 17.36 -2.04
N PRO A 176 -22.47 17.15 -3.12
CA PRO A 176 -21.60 15.97 -3.28
C PRO A 176 -20.41 15.95 -2.30
N VAL A 177 -19.99 17.12 -1.82
CA VAL A 177 -18.93 17.30 -0.82
C VAL A 177 -19.42 18.33 0.18
N GLY A 178 -19.48 17.95 1.47
CA GLY A 178 -19.71 18.89 2.55
C GLY A 178 -18.37 19.44 3.04
N GLU A 179 -18.13 20.74 2.83
CA GLU A 179 -16.98 21.43 3.42
C GLU A 179 -17.36 21.92 4.82
N VAL A 180 -16.57 21.55 5.82
CA VAL A 180 -16.89 21.70 7.23
C VAL A 180 -15.65 22.28 7.92
N ASP A 181 -15.70 23.55 8.33
CA ASP A 181 -14.60 24.23 9.03
C ASP A 181 -14.54 23.78 10.50
N ILE A 182 -13.56 22.95 10.86
CA ILE A 182 -13.46 22.39 12.22
C ILE A 182 -13.14 23.47 13.27
N GLN A 183 -12.39 24.52 12.91
CA GLN A 183 -12.03 25.57 13.87
C GLN A 183 -13.23 26.43 14.27
N SER A 184 -14.17 26.63 13.36
CA SER A 184 -15.41 27.36 13.65
C SER A 184 -16.26 26.72 14.76
N PHE A 185 -16.00 25.45 15.11
CA PHE A 185 -16.78 24.69 16.09
C PHE A 185 -16.38 24.93 17.54
N GLY A 186 -15.23 25.58 17.80
CA GLY A 186 -14.75 25.83 19.17
C GLY A 186 -14.51 24.54 19.98
N LEU A 187 -14.21 23.42 19.31
CA LEU A 187 -13.90 22.16 19.97
C LEU A 187 -12.53 22.26 20.65
N PRO A 188 -12.36 21.77 21.89
CA PRO A 188 -11.04 21.70 22.50
C PRO A 188 -10.15 20.69 21.77
N ALA A 189 -8.83 20.88 21.81
CA ALA A 189 -7.87 19.88 21.34
C ALA A 189 -8.19 18.49 21.91
N GLY A 190 -8.21 17.47 21.05
CA GLY A 190 -8.56 16.11 21.43
C GLY A 190 -8.90 15.21 20.26
N THR A 191 -9.24 13.95 20.58
CA THR A 191 -9.73 12.98 19.61
C THR A 191 -11.24 13.06 19.48
N TYR A 192 -11.72 13.05 18.24
CA TYR A 192 -13.13 12.99 17.89
C TYR A 192 -13.39 11.89 16.86
N TYR A 193 -14.66 11.57 16.66
CA TYR A 193 -15.12 10.63 15.65
C TYR A 193 -16.28 11.24 14.89
N TYR A 194 -16.19 11.32 13.57
CA TYR A 194 -17.30 11.77 12.75
C TYR A 194 -18.01 10.63 12.03
N GLN A 195 -19.30 10.83 11.77
CA GLN A 195 -20.14 9.96 10.97
C GLN A 195 -21.07 10.79 10.11
N LEU A 196 -21.35 10.31 8.91
CA LEU A 196 -22.47 10.78 8.12
C LEU A 196 -23.66 9.88 8.35
N VAL A 197 -24.83 10.48 8.51
CA VAL A 197 -26.10 9.79 8.68
C VAL A 197 -27.12 10.37 7.71
N SER A 198 -27.78 9.52 6.94
CA SER A 198 -28.96 9.85 6.15
C SER A 198 -30.12 8.96 6.60
N PRO A 199 -31.36 9.18 6.12
CA PRO A 199 -32.49 8.30 6.47
C PRO A 199 -32.28 6.82 6.15
N PHE A 200 -31.37 6.50 5.21
CA PHE A 200 -31.16 5.15 4.69
C PHE A 200 -29.74 4.61 4.90
N TYR A 201 -28.78 5.47 5.22
CA TYR A 201 -27.37 5.10 5.24
C TYR A 201 -26.62 5.76 6.39
N GLN A 202 -25.59 5.08 6.88
CA GLN A 202 -24.66 5.61 7.88
C GLN A 202 -23.23 5.17 7.54
N THR A 203 -22.26 6.08 7.65
CA THR A 203 -20.85 5.70 7.53
C THR A 203 -20.33 5.08 8.82
N LYS A 204 -19.27 4.26 8.70
CA LYS A 204 -18.47 3.88 9.87
C LYS A 204 -17.87 5.13 10.51
N PRO A 205 -17.70 5.17 11.84
CA PRO A 205 -17.00 6.27 12.51
C PRO A 205 -15.59 6.45 11.93
N GLN A 206 -15.24 7.70 11.64
CA GLN A 206 -13.91 8.10 11.17
C GLN A 206 -13.26 9.01 12.20
N LYS A 207 -12.00 8.77 12.55
CA LYS A 207 -11.30 9.44 13.66
C LYS A 207 -10.74 10.79 13.20
N ILE A 208 -11.00 11.83 13.98
CA ILE A 208 -10.43 13.17 13.83
C ILE A 208 -9.49 13.45 15.00
N ILE A 209 -8.34 14.05 14.73
CA ILE A 209 -7.47 14.63 15.77
C ILE A 209 -7.51 16.16 15.60
N HIS A 210 -8.07 16.86 16.59
CA HIS A 210 -8.05 18.32 16.64
C HIS A 210 -6.89 18.78 17.54
N ALA A 211 -6.04 19.67 17.02
CA ALA A 211 -4.97 20.31 17.78
C ALA A 211 -5.23 21.81 17.87
N ASN A 212 -5.06 22.39 19.06
CA ASN A 212 -5.09 23.85 19.23
C ASN A 212 -3.80 24.41 18.61
N HIS A 213 -3.93 25.33 17.66
CA HIS A 213 -2.81 26.14 17.17
C HIS A 213 -2.67 27.44 17.98
#